data_AF-A0A937BED8-F1
#
_entry.id   AF-A0A937BED8-F1
#
_cell.length_a   1.000
_cell.length_b   1.000
_cell.length_c   1.000
_cell.angle_alpha   90.00
_cell.angle_beta   90.00
_cell.angle_gamma   90.00
#
_symmetry.space_group_name_H-M   'P 1'
#
loop_
_entity.id
_entity.type
_entity.pdbx_description
1 polymer ?
#
loop_
_entity_poly.entity_id
_entity_poly.type
_entity_poly.pdbx_seq_one_letter_code
_entity_poly.pdbx_strand_id
1 'polypeptide(L)'
;MKSFLLCTAFLAVTLSAAAQTSSVTLLTFAGYTFADKFQTYYGYGKIQDAFQWGAGLEFGIQPGAAMELIYLRSDPEAYYDESFSQQLSGKIGINYIMLGATRYAPVNETVSAFGTFDMGVGFTSNIAETLYSSNVTKFAIGGRLGLKVAPNDKVSLRIHAQILSPVQWIGGGAYFGTGGSGASVSTGSTIWQFNLGGSLNYRIK
;
A
#
# COMPACT_ATOMS: atom_id res chain seq x y z
N MET A 1 -5.60 -25.74 -21.72
CA MET A 1 -4.18 -26.05 -21.44
C MET A 1 -3.22 -25.37 -22.42
N LYS A 2 -3.38 -25.50 -23.74
CA LYS A 2 -2.51 -24.83 -24.74
C LYS A 2 -2.52 -23.29 -24.65
N SER A 3 -3.68 -22.70 -24.40
CA SER A 3 -3.84 -21.24 -24.20
C SER A 3 -3.20 -20.72 -22.91
N PHE A 4 -3.21 -21.51 -21.83
CA PHE A 4 -2.56 -21.14 -20.56
C PHE A 4 -1.04 -21.19 -20.70
N LEU A 5 -0.50 -22.21 -21.38
CA LEU A 5 0.93 -22.32 -21.71
C LEU A 5 1.39 -21.20 -22.64
N LEU A 6 0.57 -20.78 -23.61
CA LEU A 6 0.86 -19.63 -24.46
C LEU A 6 0.91 -18.31 -23.67
N CYS A 7 -0.03 -18.08 -22.75
CA CYS A 7 0.00 -16.89 -21.89
C CYS A 7 1.23 -16.87 -20.99
N THR A 8 1.60 -17.99 -20.36
CA THR A 8 2.80 -18.09 -19.52
C THR A 8 4.08 -17.92 -20.34
N ALA A 9 4.14 -18.47 -21.55
CA ALA A 9 5.29 -18.30 -22.45
C ALA A 9 5.40 -16.85 -22.96
N PHE A 10 4.28 -16.20 -23.29
CA PHE A 10 4.26 -14.79 -23.70
C PHE A 10 4.67 -13.86 -22.56
N LEU A 11 4.22 -14.14 -21.32
CA LEU A 11 4.64 -13.43 -20.12
C LEU A 11 6.15 -13.65 -19.85
N ALA A 12 6.65 -14.87 -19.99
CA ALA A 12 8.07 -15.17 -19.81
C ALA A 12 8.97 -14.49 -20.86
N VAL A 13 8.56 -14.45 -22.12
CA VAL A 13 9.32 -13.80 -23.21
C VAL A 13 9.32 -12.28 -23.07
N THR A 14 8.20 -11.66 -22.66
CA THR A 14 8.14 -10.22 -22.39
C THR A 14 8.97 -9.82 -21.16
N LEU A 15 9.00 -10.65 -20.10
CA LEU A 15 9.89 -10.43 -18.96
C LEU A 15 11.37 -10.57 -19.34
N SER A 16 11.70 -11.50 -20.25
CA SER A 16 13.09 -11.73 -20.70
C SER A 16 13.62 -10.58 -21.56
N ALA A 17 12.76 -9.97 -22.40
CA ALA A 17 13.12 -8.82 -23.23
C ALA A 17 13.26 -7.53 -22.41
N ALA A 18 12.46 -7.34 -21.36
CA ALA A 18 12.62 -6.22 -20.42
C ALA A 18 13.94 -6.32 -19.63
N ALA A 19 14.33 -7.53 -19.21
CA ALA A 19 15.51 -7.76 -18.36
C ALA A 19 16.86 -7.27 -18.94
N GLN A 20 16.97 -7.04 -20.26
CA GLN A 20 18.22 -6.59 -20.90
C GLN A 20 18.46 -5.07 -20.85
N THR A 21 17.43 -4.23 -20.59
CA THR A 21 17.57 -2.76 -20.55
C THR A 21 16.95 -2.10 -19.31
N SER A 22 16.26 -2.88 -18.46
CA SER A 22 15.59 -2.36 -17.28
C SER A 22 16.55 -1.90 -16.19
N SER A 23 16.52 -0.60 -15.87
CA SER A 23 17.17 -0.08 -14.67
C SER A 23 16.53 -0.68 -13.43
N VAL A 24 17.33 -1.04 -12.42
CA VAL A 24 16.85 -1.55 -11.13
C VAL A 24 17.16 -0.53 -10.06
N THR A 25 16.14 -0.07 -9.34
CA THR A 25 16.29 0.97 -8.30
C THR A 25 15.71 0.47 -6.98
N LEU A 26 16.50 0.52 -5.91
CA LEU A 26 16.03 0.32 -4.55
C LEU A 26 15.28 1.57 -4.10
N LEU A 27 14.09 1.37 -3.52
CA LEU A 27 13.28 2.42 -2.92
C LEU A 27 13.24 2.19 -1.41
N THR A 28 13.48 3.23 -0.61
CA THR A 28 13.23 3.21 0.84
C THR A 28 12.28 4.32 1.20
N PHE A 29 11.20 3.98 1.90
CA PHE A 29 10.07 4.86 2.16
C PHE A 29 10.05 5.32 3.60
N ALA A 30 9.69 6.59 3.80
CA ALA A 30 9.35 7.15 5.08
C ALA A 30 8.22 8.19 4.88
N GLY A 31 7.19 8.11 5.71
CA GLY A 31 6.04 9.00 5.61
C GLY A 31 5.16 8.97 6.84
N TYR A 32 4.10 9.76 6.80
CA TYR A 32 3.13 9.89 7.87
C TYR A 32 1.73 9.64 7.33
N THR A 33 1.06 8.63 7.87
CA THR A 33 -0.32 8.29 7.55
C THR A 33 -1.23 9.04 8.51
N PHE A 34 -2.20 9.75 7.98
CA PHE A 34 -3.15 10.55 8.76
C PHE A 34 -4.28 9.68 9.30
N ALA A 35 -4.82 10.09 10.44
CA ALA A 35 -5.92 9.40 11.09
C ALA A 35 -7.18 9.43 10.21
N ASP A 36 -7.89 8.30 10.14
CA ASP A 36 -9.15 8.16 9.43
C ASP A 36 -10.24 7.61 10.36
N LYS A 37 -11.48 8.05 10.13
CA LYS A 37 -12.66 7.61 10.87
C LYS A 37 -13.57 6.83 9.93
N PHE A 38 -13.96 5.63 10.31
CA PHE A 38 -14.90 4.82 9.55
C PHE A 38 -16.15 4.52 10.39
N GLN A 39 -17.31 4.59 9.76
CA GLN A 39 -18.58 4.27 10.39
C GLN A 39 -18.86 2.76 10.28
N THR A 40 -19.37 2.16 11.36
CA THR A 40 -19.89 0.79 11.37
C THR A 40 -21.38 0.81 11.71
N TYR A 41 -22.09 -0.29 11.47
CA TYR A 41 -23.53 -0.39 11.73
C TYR A 41 -23.91 -0.18 13.22
N TYR A 42 -22.97 -0.36 14.15
CA TYR A 42 -23.19 -0.30 15.60
C TYR A 42 -22.36 0.79 16.33
N GLY A 43 -21.58 1.60 15.61
CA GLY A 43 -20.70 2.63 16.21
C GLY A 43 -19.73 3.30 15.23
N TYR A 44 -18.64 3.85 15.76
CA TYR A 44 -17.55 4.41 14.96
C TYR A 44 -16.20 3.79 15.34
N GLY A 45 -15.38 3.50 14.34
CA GLY A 45 -13.99 3.11 14.51
C GLY A 45 -13.06 4.23 14.04
N LYS A 46 -11.94 4.42 14.73
CA LYS A 46 -10.90 5.38 14.35
C LYS A 46 -9.56 4.68 14.29
N ILE A 47 -8.87 4.79 13.16
CA ILE A 47 -7.45 4.46 13.05
C ILE A 47 -6.70 5.78 13.23
N GLN A 48 -5.82 5.87 14.22
CA GLN A 48 -5.01 7.05 14.44
C GLN A 48 -3.94 7.19 13.36
N ASP A 49 -3.32 8.34 13.37
CA ASP A 49 -2.14 8.63 12.59
C ASP A 49 -0.94 7.78 13.04
N ALA A 50 -0.06 7.48 12.10
CA ALA A 50 1.13 6.67 12.35
C ALA A 50 2.25 6.97 11.36
N PHE A 51 3.47 6.79 11.84
CA PHE A 51 4.62 6.71 10.96
C PHE A 51 4.55 5.46 10.08
N GLN A 52 4.78 5.65 8.79
CA GLN A 52 4.85 4.59 7.80
C GLN A 52 6.26 4.50 7.23
N TRP A 53 6.79 3.28 7.17
CA TRP A 53 8.08 2.99 6.56
C TRP A 53 7.96 1.82 5.59
N GLY A 54 8.95 1.66 4.73
CA GLY A 54 8.93 0.55 3.79
C GLY A 54 10.15 0.49 2.89
N ALA A 55 10.17 -0.53 2.04
CA ALA A 55 11.19 -0.71 1.03
C ALA A 55 10.60 -1.38 -0.20
N GLY A 56 11.28 -1.23 -1.33
CA GLY A 56 10.84 -1.89 -2.56
C GLY A 56 11.86 -1.79 -3.67
N LEU A 57 11.52 -2.39 -4.80
CA LEU A 57 12.31 -2.36 -6.01
C LEU A 57 11.49 -1.76 -7.15
N GLU A 58 12.10 -0.88 -7.90
CA GLU A 58 11.60 -0.36 -9.16
C GLU A 58 12.38 -0.95 -10.32
N PHE A 59 11.66 -1.36 -11.36
CA PHE A 59 12.16 -1.89 -12.61
C PHE A 59 11.72 -0.97 -13.75
N GLY A 60 12.67 -0.28 -14.38
CA GLY A 60 12.40 0.57 -15.53
C GLY A 60 11.98 -0.27 -16.74
N ILE A 61 10.83 -0.01 -17.36
CA ILE A 61 10.36 -0.80 -18.51
C ILE A 61 10.74 -0.09 -19.81
N GLN A 62 10.51 1.22 -19.85
CA GLN A 62 10.80 2.09 -20.99
C GLN A 62 11.09 3.51 -20.46
N PRO A 63 11.64 4.41 -21.28
CA PRO A 63 11.87 5.80 -20.86
C PRO A 63 10.61 6.44 -20.23
N GLY A 64 10.75 6.79 -18.94
CA GLY A 64 9.71 7.39 -18.13
C GLY A 64 8.60 6.45 -17.65
N ALA A 65 8.71 5.12 -17.77
CA ALA A 65 7.75 4.19 -17.18
C ALA A 65 8.45 3.04 -16.47
N ALA A 66 7.90 2.63 -15.33
CA ALA A 66 8.48 1.61 -14.48
C ALA A 66 7.40 0.77 -13.79
N MET A 67 7.78 -0.42 -13.33
CA MET A 67 7.01 -1.21 -12.38
C MET A 67 7.70 -1.21 -11.03
N GLU A 68 6.92 -1.24 -9.96
CA GLU A 68 7.40 -1.21 -8.58
C GLU A 68 6.85 -2.40 -7.80
N LEU A 69 7.69 -3.09 -7.03
CA LEU A 69 7.24 -4.04 -6.02
C LEU A 69 7.67 -3.49 -4.66
N ILE A 70 6.69 -3.17 -3.82
CA ILE A 70 6.94 -2.47 -2.55
C ILE A 70 6.30 -3.19 -1.37
N TYR A 71 6.93 -3.03 -0.21
CA TYR A 71 6.39 -3.35 1.09
C TYR A 71 6.30 -2.08 1.93
N LEU A 72 5.14 -1.85 2.54
CA LEU A 72 4.88 -0.71 3.44
C LEU A 72 4.33 -1.23 4.76
N ARG A 73 4.75 -0.61 5.86
CA ARG A 73 4.27 -0.93 7.21
C ARG A 73 4.04 0.33 8.02
N SER A 74 2.97 0.31 8.80
CA SER A 74 2.67 1.27 9.86
C SER A 74 2.11 0.55 11.08
N ASP A 75 2.29 1.11 12.27
CA ASP A 75 1.79 0.53 13.52
C ASP A 75 0.91 1.56 14.27
N PRO A 76 -0.28 1.95 13.74
CA PRO A 76 -1.20 2.88 14.38
C PRO A 76 -1.87 2.32 15.63
N GLU A 77 -2.36 3.24 16.46
CA GLU A 77 -3.36 2.93 17.48
C GLU A 77 -4.76 2.94 16.86
N ALA A 78 -5.52 1.89 17.13
CA ALA A 78 -6.92 1.78 16.72
C ALA A 78 -7.83 1.89 17.93
N TYR A 79 -8.94 2.61 17.74
CA TYR A 79 -9.98 2.82 18.73
C TYR A 79 -11.31 2.35 18.16
N TYR A 80 -12.04 1.55 18.94
CA TYR A 80 -13.41 1.14 18.64
C TYR A 80 -14.30 1.47 19.83
N ASP A 81 -15.34 2.26 19.58
CA ASP A 81 -16.31 2.70 20.59
C ASP A 81 -17.65 2.01 20.30
N GLU A 82 -17.99 1.01 21.11
CA GLU A 82 -19.32 0.40 21.09
C GLU A 82 -20.27 1.22 21.98
N SER A 83 -21.41 1.63 21.41
CA SER A 83 -22.40 2.53 22.01
C SER A 83 -22.95 2.10 23.40
N PHE A 84 -22.57 0.94 23.94
CA PHE A 84 -23.17 0.37 25.15
C PHE A 84 -22.27 -0.20 26.26
N SER A 85 -20.93 -0.31 26.18
CA SER A 85 -20.11 -0.46 27.42
C SER A 85 -18.58 -0.55 27.35
N GLN A 86 -17.91 -0.68 26.19
CA GLN A 86 -16.44 -0.83 26.19
C GLN A 86 -15.74 -0.08 25.06
N GLN A 87 -14.79 0.77 25.45
CA GLN A 87 -13.82 1.38 24.56
C GLN A 87 -12.65 0.40 24.39
N LEU A 88 -12.53 -0.20 23.22
CA LEU A 88 -11.41 -1.08 22.90
C LEU A 88 -10.34 -0.25 22.17
N SER A 89 -9.17 -0.14 22.79
CA SER A 89 -8.00 0.52 22.21
C SER A 89 -6.84 -0.46 22.12
N GLY A 90 -6.14 -0.47 20.99
CA GLY A 90 -4.98 -1.33 20.82
C GLY A 90 -4.13 -0.96 19.62
N LYS A 91 -2.85 -1.34 19.65
CA LYS A 91 -1.97 -1.20 18.49
C LYS A 91 -2.31 -2.26 17.45
N ILE A 92 -2.29 -1.86 16.18
CA ILE A 92 -2.46 -2.75 15.03
C ILE A 92 -1.30 -2.49 14.06
N GLY A 93 -0.58 -3.53 13.67
CA GLY A 93 0.39 -3.43 12.57
C GLY A 93 -0.32 -3.60 11.24
N ILE A 94 -0.32 -2.55 10.41
CA ILE A 94 -0.90 -2.55 9.06
C ILE A 94 0.24 -2.67 8.05
N ASN A 95 0.16 -3.68 7.19
CA ASN A 95 1.17 -4.01 6.20
C ASN A 95 0.56 -4.03 4.80
N TYR A 96 1.34 -3.65 3.81
CA TYR A 96 0.98 -3.74 2.40
C TYR A 96 2.12 -4.36 1.60
N ILE A 97 1.78 -5.26 0.69
CA ILE A 97 2.65 -5.71 -0.40
C ILE A 97 1.96 -5.33 -1.69
N MET A 98 2.56 -4.43 -2.47
CA MET A 98 1.92 -3.81 -3.62
C MET A 98 2.79 -3.92 -4.85
N LEU A 99 2.15 -4.20 -5.99
CA LEU A 99 2.71 -4.04 -7.31
C LEU A 99 2.18 -2.75 -7.92
N GLY A 100 3.09 -1.87 -8.32
CA GLY A 100 2.79 -0.53 -8.84
C GLY A 100 3.21 -0.37 -10.30
N ALA A 101 2.43 0.40 -11.05
CA ALA A 101 2.81 0.92 -12.37
C ALA A 101 3.04 2.43 -12.28
N THR A 102 4.26 2.88 -12.56
CA THR A 102 4.70 4.26 -12.40
C THR A 102 4.99 4.92 -13.74
N ARG A 103 4.51 6.15 -13.92
CA ARG A 103 4.85 7.02 -15.06
C ARG A 103 5.54 8.28 -14.55
N TYR A 104 6.60 8.68 -15.25
CA TYR A 104 7.33 9.93 -15.04
C TYR A 104 7.06 10.91 -16.17
N ALA A 105 6.88 12.17 -15.81
CA ALA A 105 6.81 13.31 -16.71
C ALA A 105 7.94 14.28 -16.35
N PRO A 106 9.02 14.37 -17.16
CA PRO A 106 10.10 15.32 -16.92
C PRO A 106 9.58 16.76 -16.92
N VAL A 107 9.95 17.53 -15.90
CA VAL A 107 9.70 18.98 -15.82
C VAL A 107 10.96 19.74 -16.25
N ASN A 108 12.13 19.23 -15.85
CA ASN A 108 13.45 19.66 -16.30
C ASN A 108 14.44 18.47 -16.21
N GLU A 109 15.74 18.72 -16.38
CA GLU A 109 16.79 17.68 -16.35
C GLU A 109 16.92 16.97 -15.00
N THR A 110 16.59 17.63 -13.89
CA THR A 110 16.74 17.10 -12.52
C THR A 110 15.41 16.68 -11.90
N VAL A 111 14.29 17.29 -12.31
CA VAL A 111 12.98 17.14 -11.66
C VAL A 111 11.98 16.52 -12.63
N SER A 112 11.27 15.50 -12.16
CA SER A 112 10.16 14.86 -12.88
C SER A 112 8.95 14.75 -11.97
N ALA A 113 7.76 15.07 -12.48
CA ALA A 113 6.53 14.65 -11.85
C ALA A 113 6.35 13.15 -12.04
N PHE A 114 5.66 12.47 -11.11
CA PHE A 114 5.33 11.07 -11.26
C PHE A 114 3.97 10.74 -10.68
N GLY A 115 3.35 9.73 -11.27
CA GLY A 115 2.15 9.09 -10.75
C GLY A 115 2.32 7.57 -10.75
N THR A 116 1.84 6.93 -9.71
CA THR A 116 1.84 5.47 -9.55
C THR A 116 0.44 5.00 -9.23
N PHE A 117 0.04 3.91 -9.86
CA PHE A 117 -1.14 3.14 -9.47
C PHE A 117 -0.68 1.80 -8.90
N ASP A 118 -1.18 1.44 -7.72
CA ASP A 118 -0.77 0.26 -6.97
C ASP A 118 -1.94 -0.70 -6.76
N MET A 119 -1.65 -2.00 -6.85
CA MET A 119 -2.56 -3.05 -6.41
C MET A 119 -1.79 -4.20 -5.76
N GLY A 120 -2.43 -4.87 -4.81
CA GLY A 120 -1.79 -5.96 -4.09
C GLY A 120 -2.60 -6.41 -2.90
N VAL A 121 -1.92 -6.66 -1.79
CA VAL A 121 -2.56 -7.16 -0.56
C VAL A 121 -2.20 -6.27 0.61
N GLY A 122 -3.21 -5.96 1.42
CA GLY A 122 -3.06 -5.35 2.73
C GLY A 122 -3.38 -6.39 3.80
N PHE A 123 -2.57 -6.46 4.86
CA PHE A 123 -2.83 -7.38 5.96
C PHE A 123 -2.49 -6.78 7.32
N THR A 124 -3.27 -7.18 8.32
CA THR A 124 -3.04 -6.82 9.72
C THR A 124 -2.17 -7.86 10.42
N SER A 125 -1.35 -7.39 11.35
CA SER A 125 -0.45 -8.18 12.19
C SER A 125 -0.33 -7.53 13.56
N ASN A 126 0.15 -8.25 14.58
CA ASN A 126 0.36 -7.72 15.93
C ASN A 126 -0.87 -6.99 16.50
N ILE A 127 -2.06 -7.52 16.22
CA ILE A 127 -3.30 -6.98 16.77
C ILE A 127 -3.27 -7.20 18.28
N ALA A 128 -3.35 -6.12 19.06
CA ALA A 128 -3.46 -6.23 20.51
C ALA A 128 -4.64 -7.14 20.90
N GLU A 129 -4.42 -8.07 21.83
CA GLU A 129 -5.42 -9.06 22.27
C GLU A 129 -6.72 -8.40 22.74
N THR A 130 -6.64 -7.19 23.29
CA THR A 130 -7.76 -6.33 23.71
C THR A 130 -8.76 -6.06 22.57
N LEU A 131 -8.34 -6.12 21.30
CA LEU A 131 -9.20 -5.83 20.15
C LEU A 131 -10.00 -7.05 19.66
N TYR A 132 -9.82 -8.24 20.28
CA TYR A 132 -10.51 -9.49 19.94
C TYR A 132 -10.65 -9.73 18.42
N SER A 133 -9.56 -9.51 17.67
CA SER A 133 -9.57 -9.57 16.20
C SER A 133 -8.41 -10.42 15.69
N SER A 134 -8.66 -11.16 14.61
CA SER A 134 -7.69 -12.04 13.94
C SER A 134 -6.98 -11.28 12.81
N ASN A 135 -5.80 -11.76 12.40
CA ASN A 135 -5.12 -11.23 11.22
C ASN A 135 -6.04 -11.32 10.00
N VAL A 136 -6.27 -10.19 9.33
CA VAL A 136 -7.12 -10.11 8.15
C VAL A 136 -6.25 -9.73 6.97
N THR A 137 -6.30 -10.52 5.90
CA THR A 137 -5.66 -10.21 4.62
C THR A 137 -6.75 -9.82 3.63
N LYS A 138 -6.58 -8.68 2.97
CA LYS A 138 -7.51 -8.17 1.95
C LYS A 138 -6.76 -7.74 0.70
N PHE A 139 -7.45 -7.76 -0.43
CA PHE A 139 -6.98 -7.06 -1.61
C PHE A 139 -6.86 -5.57 -1.30
N ALA A 140 -5.82 -4.92 -1.80
CA ALA A 140 -5.57 -3.51 -1.59
C ALA A 140 -5.28 -2.82 -2.93
N ILE A 141 -5.73 -1.58 -3.03
CA ILE A 141 -5.37 -0.67 -4.11
C ILE A 141 -4.82 0.61 -3.52
N GLY A 142 -4.09 1.35 -4.33
CA GLY A 142 -3.63 2.66 -3.94
C GLY A 142 -3.05 3.43 -5.11
N GLY A 143 -2.51 4.59 -4.78
CA GLY A 143 -1.73 5.36 -5.72
C GLY A 143 -0.85 6.36 -5.02
N ARG A 144 0.16 6.83 -5.76
CA ARG A 144 1.07 7.88 -5.36
C ARG A 144 1.12 8.95 -6.43
N LEU A 145 1.16 10.21 -6.01
CA LEU A 145 1.39 11.34 -6.90
C LEU A 145 2.42 12.26 -6.26
N GLY A 146 3.42 12.69 -7.03
CA GLY A 146 4.49 13.48 -6.45
C GLY A 146 5.55 13.95 -7.43
N LEU A 147 6.66 14.40 -6.86
CA LEU A 147 7.84 14.87 -7.58
C LEU A 147 9.04 13.97 -7.25
N LYS A 148 9.84 13.69 -8.28
CA LYS A 148 11.15 13.04 -8.18
C LYS A 148 12.22 14.08 -8.49
N VAL A 149 13.21 14.19 -7.62
CA VAL A 149 14.42 15.00 -7.79
C VAL A 149 15.60 14.05 -7.92
N ALA A 150 16.27 14.05 -9.07
CA ALA A 150 17.39 13.17 -9.40
C ALA A 150 18.63 14.03 -9.74
N PRO A 151 19.43 14.42 -8.73
CA PRO A 151 20.64 15.23 -8.95
C PRO A 151 21.73 14.49 -9.73
N ASN A 152 21.68 13.16 -9.77
CA ASN A 152 22.57 12.31 -10.55
C ASN A 152 21.86 10.99 -10.91
N ASP A 153 22.51 10.14 -11.70
CA ASP A 153 21.92 8.88 -12.18
C ASP A 153 21.77 7.78 -11.11
N LYS A 154 22.44 7.92 -9.97
CA LYS A 154 22.46 6.88 -8.92
C LYS A 154 21.47 7.16 -7.80
N VAL A 155 21.25 8.42 -7.44
CA VAL A 155 20.44 8.80 -6.28
C VAL A 155 19.32 9.70 -6.73
N SER A 156 18.10 9.39 -6.28
CA SER A 156 16.97 10.30 -6.41
C SER A 156 16.13 10.32 -5.14
N LEU A 157 15.48 11.45 -4.89
CA LEU A 157 14.51 11.62 -3.83
C LEU A 157 13.12 11.75 -4.45
N ARG A 158 12.12 11.09 -3.88
CA ARG A 158 10.71 11.35 -4.20
C ARG A 158 10.03 11.99 -3.00
N ILE A 159 9.14 12.91 -3.27
CA ILE A 159 8.17 13.46 -2.31
C ILE A 159 6.80 13.21 -2.93
N HIS A 160 5.89 12.61 -2.16
CA HIS A 160 4.59 12.22 -2.68
C HIS A 160 3.47 12.29 -1.65
N ALA A 161 2.27 12.52 -2.17
CA ALA A 161 1.04 12.13 -1.52
C ALA A 161 0.70 10.70 -1.93
N GLN A 162 0.23 9.91 -0.98
CA GLN A 162 -0.16 8.53 -1.17
C GLN A 162 -1.57 8.32 -0.62
N ILE A 163 -2.33 7.49 -1.31
CA ILE A 163 -3.57 6.93 -0.79
C ILE A 163 -3.52 5.40 -0.89
N LEU A 164 -3.84 4.72 0.21
CA LEU A 164 -3.94 3.26 0.26
C LEU A 164 -5.32 2.88 0.77
N SER A 165 -5.91 1.85 0.19
CA SER A 165 -7.21 1.33 0.60
C SER A 165 -7.24 -0.19 0.48
N PRO A 166 -7.47 -0.92 1.58
CA PRO A 166 -7.87 -2.32 1.51
C PRO A 166 -9.30 -2.40 0.95
N VAL A 167 -9.43 -2.88 -0.30
CA VAL A 167 -10.71 -3.04 -0.99
C VAL A 167 -11.49 -4.19 -0.34
N GLN A 168 -12.63 -3.86 0.25
CA GLN A 168 -13.50 -4.85 0.89
C GLN A 168 -14.44 -5.58 -0.10
N TRP A 169 -14.45 -5.19 -1.37
CA TRP A 169 -15.39 -5.67 -2.40
C TRP A 169 -14.99 -7.00 -3.07
N ILE A 170 -13.75 -7.47 -2.93
CA ILE A 170 -13.33 -8.79 -3.40
C ILE A 170 -12.97 -9.65 -2.18
N GLY A 171 -14.01 -10.30 -1.63
CA GLY A 171 -13.88 -11.41 -0.68
C GLY A 171 -13.77 -11.02 0.80
N GLY A 172 -14.90 -11.04 1.50
CA GLY A 172 -14.96 -11.29 2.94
C GLY A 172 -14.75 -10.07 3.85
N GLY A 173 -15.78 -9.77 4.66
CA GLY A 173 -15.75 -8.69 5.64
C GLY A 173 -14.62 -8.85 6.68
N ALA A 174 -14.23 -7.73 7.30
CA ALA A 174 -13.45 -7.82 8.53
C ALA A 174 -14.42 -8.19 9.65
N TYR A 175 -14.16 -9.30 10.33
CA TYR A 175 -14.89 -9.68 11.53
C TYR A 175 -14.20 -9.06 12.74
N PHE A 176 -14.89 -8.14 13.41
CA PHE A 176 -14.54 -7.66 14.74
C PHE A 176 -15.61 -8.21 15.69
N GLY A 177 -15.25 -9.04 16.68
CA GLY A 177 -16.24 -9.61 17.58
C GLY A 177 -15.77 -10.74 18.50
N THR A 178 -16.48 -10.87 19.62
CA THR A 178 -16.16 -11.64 20.83
C THR A 178 -16.40 -13.16 20.75
N GLY A 179 -16.12 -13.80 19.61
CA GLY A 179 -16.13 -15.27 19.54
C GLY A 179 -17.51 -15.93 19.68
N GLY A 180 -18.51 -15.47 18.94
CA GLY A 180 -19.79 -16.18 18.84
C GLY A 180 -20.90 -15.46 18.07
N SER A 181 -20.80 -14.14 17.96
CA SER A 181 -21.71 -13.30 17.17
C SER A 181 -21.01 -11.98 16.92
N GLY A 182 -20.08 -11.96 15.96
CA GLY A 182 -19.31 -10.76 15.64
C GLY A 182 -20.17 -9.74 14.93
N ALA A 183 -20.02 -8.46 15.30
CA ALA A 183 -20.57 -7.35 14.55
C ALA A 183 -20.00 -7.43 13.13
N SER A 184 -20.85 -7.82 12.18
CA SER A 184 -20.50 -7.76 10.78
C SER A 184 -20.24 -6.29 10.44
N VAL A 185 -19.02 -5.95 10.04
CA VAL A 185 -18.81 -4.73 9.26
C VAL A 185 -19.51 -4.98 7.93
N SER A 186 -20.79 -4.61 7.84
CA SER A 186 -21.59 -4.75 6.65
C SER A 186 -20.99 -3.87 5.54
N THR A 187 -20.30 -4.52 4.60
CA THR A 187 -20.47 -4.26 3.15
C THR A 187 -20.59 -2.80 2.69
N GLY A 188 -19.71 -1.90 3.16
CA GLY A 188 -19.75 -0.50 2.67
C GLY A 188 -18.58 0.41 3.04
N SER A 189 -17.92 0.23 4.17
CA SER A 189 -16.93 1.21 4.66
C SER A 189 -15.52 0.91 4.14
N THR A 190 -15.17 1.43 2.97
CA THR A 190 -13.78 1.43 2.48
C THR A 190 -12.96 2.41 3.34
N ILE A 191 -11.88 1.94 3.96
CA ILE A 191 -10.95 2.78 4.72
C ILE A 191 -9.96 3.39 3.74
N TRP A 192 -9.79 4.71 3.77
CA TRP A 192 -8.85 5.41 2.92
C TRP A 192 -7.73 5.99 3.76
N GLN A 193 -6.55 5.40 3.66
CA GLN A 193 -5.37 5.85 4.38
C GLN A 193 -4.63 6.87 3.52
N PHE A 194 -4.83 8.15 3.85
CA PHE A 194 -4.05 9.24 3.27
C PHE A 194 -2.69 9.35 3.95
N ASN A 195 -1.63 9.47 3.16
CA ASN A 195 -0.26 9.55 3.63
C ASN A 195 0.51 10.64 2.88
N LEU A 196 1.36 11.37 3.58
CA LEU A 196 2.37 12.24 3.00
C LEU A 196 3.75 11.73 3.37
N GLY A 197 4.63 11.61 2.38
CA GLY A 197 5.95 11.05 2.61
C GLY A 197 6.89 11.22 1.44
N GLY A 198 7.97 10.46 1.49
CA GLY A 198 8.95 10.43 0.44
C GLY A 198 9.69 9.10 0.39
N SER A 199 10.54 9.00 -0.62
CA SER A 199 11.45 7.87 -0.73
C SER A 199 12.84 8.30 -1.17
N LEU A 200 13.85 7.71 -0.55
CA LEU A 200 15.22 7.76 -1.05
C LEU A 200 15.42 6.57 -1.98
N ASN A 201 15.92 6.84 -3.17
CA ASN A 201 16.04 5.83 -4.20
C ASN A 201 17.48 5.72 -4.67
N TYR A 202 17.97 4.48 -4.76
CA TYR A 202 19.31 4.18 -5.20
C TYR A 202 19.28 3.24 -6.41
N ARG A 203 19.76 3.70 -7.56
CA ARG A 203 19.87 2.89 -8.78
C ARG A 203 21.03 1.92 -8.64
N ILE A 204 20.69 0.64 -8.67
CA ILE A 204 21.62 -0.48 -8.58
C ILE A 204 22.16 -0.83 -9.97
N LYS A 205 21.29 -0.81 -10.98
CA LYS A 205 21.59 -1.17 -12.37
C LYS A 205 20.90 -0.21 -13.33
#